data_AF-A0A330LRK7-F1
#
_entry.id   AF-A0A330LRK7-F1
#
_cell.length_a   1.000
_cell.length_b   1.000
_cell.length_c   1.000
_cell.angle_alpha   90.00
_cell.angle_beta   90.00
_cell.angle_gamma   90.00
#
_symmetry.space_group_name_H-M   'P 1'
#
loop_
_entity.id
_entity.type
_entity.pdbx_description
1 polymer ?
#
loop_
_entity_poly.entity_id
_entity_poly.type
_entity_poly.pdbx_seq_one_letter_code
_entity_poly.pdbx_strand_id
1 'polypeptide(L)'
;MDTIENITKLLSDRRKELGMEQADMYMRIGMKQQQYQRIEAGSDIKLSTLLRVLEGLDLELSITPKNKSKHLQQTKLENIDSIQSLEDDTDDLDFWFGSEDNK
;
A
#
# COMPACT_ATOMS: atom_id res chain seq x y z
N MET A 1 14.67 -21.73 -1.88
CA MET A 1 15.27 -20.45 -1.47
C MET A 1 14.69 -19.40 -2.39
N ASP A 2 14.22 -18.27 -1.87
CA ASP A 2 13.72 -17.20 -2.71
C ASP A 2 14.88 -16.61 -3.51
N THR A 3 14.76 -16.64 -4.84
CA THR A 3 15.75 -16.11 -5.77
C THR A 3 15.39 -14.67 -6.16
N ILE A 4 16.37 -13.92 -6.66
CA ILE A 4 16.15 -12.55 -7.16
C ILE A 4 15.07 -12.56 -8.26
N GLU A 5 15.06 -13.58 -9.12
CA GLU A 5 14.07 -13.77 -10.19
C GLU A 5 12.63 -13.85 -9.67
N ASN A 6 12.40 -14.50 -8.52
CA ASN A 6 11.06 -14.56 -7.92
C ASN A 6 10.60 -13.18 -7.45
N ILE A 7 11.51 -12.39 -6.88
CA ILE A 7 11.21 -11.02 -6.42
C ILE A 7 10.92 -10.14 -7.64
N THR A 8 11.74 -10.16 -8.68
CA THR A 8 11.52 -9.30 -9.85
C THR A 8 10.24 -9.64 -10.60
N LYS A 9 9.89 -10.93 -10.67
CA LYS A 9 8.60 -11.36 -11.19
C LYS A 9 7.44 -10.82 -10.36
N LEU A 10 7.50 -10.92 -9.02
CA LEU A 10 6.48 -10.38 -8.12
C LEU A 10 6.28 -8.88 -8.33
N LEU A 11 7.37 -8.10 -8.44
CA LEU A 11 7.29 -6.66 -8.68
C LEU A 11 6.66 -6.34 -10.04
N SER A 12 7.04 -7.09 -11.09
CA SER A 12 6.48 -6.92 -12.44
C SER A 12 4.99 -7.22 -12.49
N ASP A 13 4.57 -8.31 -11.84
CA ASP A 13 3.18 -8.73 -11.78
C ASP A 13 2.35 -7.72 -10.98
N ARG A 14 2.84 -7.29 -9.80
CA ARG A 14 2.17 -6.26 -9.00
C ARG A 14 2.01 -4.94 -9.75
N ARG A 15 3.04 -4.49 -10.49
CA ARG A 15 2.94 -3.28 -11.30
C ARG A 15 1.83 -3.39 -12.35
N LYS A 16 1.72 -4.54 -13.02
CA LYS A 16 0.67 -4.79 -14.02
C LYS A 16 -0.72 -4.85 -13.40
N GLU A 17 -0.86 -5.45 -12.21
CA GLU A 17 -2.13 -5.45 -11.46
C GLU A 17 -2.62 -4.02 -11.16
N LEU A 18 -1.69 -3.12 -10.84
CA LEU A 18 -1.98 -1.71 -10.62
C LEU A 18 -2.21 -0.91 -11.92
N GLY A 19 -2.13 -1.56 -13.09
CA GLY A 19 -2.32 -0.92 -14.39
C GLY A 19 -1.25 0.11 -14.75
N MET A 20 -0.07 0.04 -14.11
CA MET A 20 1.00 1.02 -14.32
C MET A 20 1.98 0.58 -15.39
N GLU A 21 2.45 1.52 -16.20
CA GLU A 21 3.60 1.33 -17.06
C GLU A 21 4.92 1.54 -16.30
N GLN A 22 6.03 1.10 -16.89
CA GLN A 22 7.36 1.32 -16.28
C GLN A 22 7.74 2.81 -16.24
N ALA A 23 7.18 3.63 -17.13
CA ALA A 23 7.46 5.07 -17.18
C ALA A 23 6.82 5.83 -16.00
N ASP A 24 5.69 5.34 -15.50
CA ASP A 24 4.94 5.95 -14.38
C ASP A 24 5.74 5.95 -13.07
N MET A 25 6.72 5.06 -12.96
CA MET A 25 7.60 4.96 -11.80
C MET A 25 8.42 6.24 -11.56
N TYR A 26 8.58 7.10 -12.58
CA TYR A 26 9.20 8.40 -12.38
C TYR A 26 8.35 9.30 -11.48
N MET A 27 7.04 9.39 -11.77
CA MET A 27 6.13 10.21 -10.98
C MET A 27 5.84 9.57 -9.62
N ARG A 28 5.86 8.23 -9.54
CA ARG A 28 5.55 7.50 -8.31
C ARG A 28 6.69 7.50 -7.28
N ILE A 29 7.92 7.24 -7.74
CA ILE A 29 9.09 7.01 -6.86
C ILE A 29 10.36 7.74 -7.32
N GLY A 30 10.25 8.65 -8.27
CA GLY A 30 11.38 9.46 -8.77
C GLY A 30 12.41 8.69 -9.60
N MET A 31 12.06 7.50 -10.10
CA MET A 31 12.99 6.66 -10.88
C MET A 31 12.75 6.77 -12.39
N LYS A 32 13.81 6.96 -13.17
CA LYS A 32 13.68 6.92 -14.64
C LYS A 32 13.30 5.50 -15.08
N GLN A 33 12.51 5.40 -16.15
CA GLN A 33 12.07 4.12 -16.73
C GLN A 33 13.21 3.12 -16.91
N GLN A 34 14.35 3.53 -17.48
CA GLN A 34 15.50 2.65 -17.68
C GLN A 34 16.08 2.10 -16.36
N GLN A 35 16.06 2.89 -15.29
CA GLN A 35 16.52 2.43 -13.98
C GLN A 35 15.58 1.35 -13.45
N TYR A 36 14.27 1.58 -13.58
CA TYR A 36 13.25 0.63 -13.14
C TYR A 36 13.26 -0.66 -13.98
N GLN A 37 13.45 -0.56 -15.30
CA GLN A 37 13.57 -1.72 -16.19
C GLN A 37 14.72 -2.64 -15.78
N ARG A 38 15.86 -2.09 -15.34
CA ARG A 38 16.99 -2.89 -14.83
C ARG A 38 16.63 -3.68 -13.58
N ILE A 39 15.75 -3.13 -12.74
CA ILE A 39 15.25 -3.82 -11.55
C ILE A 39 14.39 -5.02 -11.97
N GLU A 40 13.44 -4.82 -12.89
CA GLU A 40 12.61 -5.93 -13.40
C GLU A 40 13.44 -6.99 -14.15
N ALA A 41 14.57 -6.60 -14.75
CA ALA A 41 15.48 -7.51 -15.45
C ALA A 41 16.38 -8.36 -14.52
N GLY A 42 16.29 -8.21 -13.19
CA GLY A 42 17.09 -9.02 -12.26
C GLY A 42 18.48 -8.49 -11.95
N SER A 43 18.75 -7.20 -12.19
CA SER A 43 20.03 -6.62 -11.77
C SER A 43 20.14 -6.52 -10.25
N ASP A 44 21.37 -6.56 -9.72
CA ASP A 44 21.61 -6.33 -8.29
C ASP A 44 21.11 -4.95 -7.87
N ILE A 45 20.22 -4.93 -6.88
CA ILE A 45 19.65 -3.72 -6.30
C ILE A 45 20.11 -3.54 -4.86
N LYS A 46 20.31 -2.28 -4.47
CA LYS A 46 20.49 -1.94 -3.05
C LYS A 46 19.18 -2.17 -2.31
N LEU A 47 19.27 -2.58 -1.05
CA LEU A 47 18.09 -2.74 -0.19
C LEU A 47 17.26 -1.45 -0.11
N SER A 48 17.90 -0.28 -0.03
CA SER A 48 17.20 1.02 -0.04
C SER A 48 16.39 1.25 -1.32
N THR A 49 16.91 0.80 -2.47
CA THR A 49 16.19 0.88 -3.75
C THR A 49 15.01 -0.07 -3.76
N LEU A 50 15.17 -1.29 -3.23
CA LEU A 50 14.07 -2.25 -3.11
C LEU A 50 12.93 -1.67 -2.26
N LEU A 51 13.23 -1.16 -1.07
CA LEU A 51 12.23 -0.57 -0.17
C LEU A 51 11.46 0.57 -0.84
N ARG A 52 12.15 1.44 -1.58
CA ARG A 52 11.50 2.51 -2.36
C ARG A 52 10.58 1.97 -3.45
N VAL A 53 10.99 0.90 -4.15
CA VAL A 53 10.12 0.27 -5.17
C VAL A 53 8.89 -0.35 -4.54
N LEU A 54 9.04 -1.02 -3.38
CA LEU A 54 7.91 -1.59 -2.65
C LEU A 54 6.91 -0.51 -2.24
N GLU A 55 7.37 0.62 -1.73
CA GLU A 55 6.53 1.78 -1.43
C GLU A 55 5.76 2.27 -2.67
N GLY A 56 6.42 2.35 -3.82
CA GLY A 56 5.78 2.74 -5.09
C GLY A 56 4.70 1.78 -5.58
N LEU A 57 4.82 0.49 -5.26
CA LEU A 57 3.92 -0.59 -5.66
C LEU A 57 2.90 -0.97 -4.57
N ASP A 58 2.84 -0.19 -3.49
CA ASP A 58 1.96 -0.44 -2.34
C ASP A 58 2.18 -1.84 -1.74
N LEU A 59 3.45 -2.15 -1.48
CA LEU A 59 3.93 -3.40 -0.90
C LEU A 59 4.74 -3.15 0.37
N GLU A 60 4.75 -4.15 1.27
CA GLU A 60 5.52 -4.12 2.51
C GLU A 60 6.47 -5.34 2.60
N LEU A 61 7.65 -5.15 3.21
CA LEU A 61 8.61 -6.23 3.48
C LEU A 61 8.52 -6.66 4.94
N SER A 62 8.25 -7.94 5.18
CA SER A 62 8.30 -8.55 6.51
C SER A 62 9.46 -9.53 6.65
N ILE A 63 10.19 -9.48 7.77
CA ILE A 63 11.33 -10.34 8.07
C ILE A 63 10.94 -11.28 9.21
N THR A 64 10.96 -12.58 8.93
CA THR A 64 10.46 -13.59 9.88
C THR A 64 11.48 -14.71 10.06
N PRO A 65 11.68 -15.23 11.30
CA PRO A 65 12.58 -16.35 11.52
C PRO A 65 12.12 -17.60 10.76
N LYS A 66 13.04 -18.24 10.02
CA LYS A 66 12.74 -19.45 9.20
C LYS A 66 12.09 -20.59 10.00
N ASN A 67 12.35 -20.65 11.31
CA ASN A 67 11.87 -21.70 12.22
C ASN A 67 10.50 -21.40 12.86
N LYS A 68 9.88 -20.23 12.62
CA LYS A 68 8.56 -19.84 13.17
C LYS A 68 7.46 -19.79 12.10
N SER A 69 7.71 -20.36 10.93
CA SER A 69 6.92 -20.31 9.69
C SER A 69 5.63 -21.15 9.71
N LYS A 70 4.90 -21.15 10.83
CA LYS A 70 3.52 -21.66 10.87
C LYS A 70 2.49 -20.66 11.39
N HIS A 71 2.90 -19.53 11.96
CA HIS A 71 1.94 -18.65 12.67
C HIS A 71 1.46 -17.42 11.87
N LEU A 72 2.04 -17.12 10.71
CA LEU A 72 1.76 -15.87 9.96
C LEU A 72 0.56 -15.95 9.00
N GLN A 73 -0.05 -17.13 8.79
CA GLN A 73 -1.15 -17.28 7.85
C GLN A 73 -2.54 -16.99 8.43
N GLN A 74 -2.68 -16.66 9.72
CA GLN A 74 -4.00 -16.58 10.37
C GLN A 74 -4.42 -15.21 10.91
N THR A 75 -3.58 -14.17 10.93
CA THR A 75 -3.91 -12.93 11.68
C THR A 75 -4.14 -11.68 10.82
N LYS A 76 -4.51 -11.79 9.54
CA LYS A 76 -4.84 -10.62 8.70
C LYS A 76 -6.24 -10.66 8.06
N LEU A 77 -7.17 -11.37 8.70
CA LEU A 77 -8.60 -11.32 8.39
C LEU A 77 -9.39 -11.29 9.70
N GLU A 78 -9.20 -10.27 10.55
CA GLU A 78 -10.19 -9.96 11.59
C GLU A 78 -10.40 -8.44 11.69
N ASN A 79 -11.63 -8.05 11.33
CA ASN A 79 -12.41 -6.89 11.75
C ASN A 79 -12.10 -5.49 11.19
N ILE A 80 -12.75 -5.19 10.05
CA ILE A 80 -13.35 -3.86 9.81
C ILE A 80 -14.88 -4.07 9.84
N ASP A 81 -15.41 -4.52 10.97
CA ASP A 81 -16.87 -4.66 11.21
C ASP A 81 -17.34 -3.75 12.35
N SER A 82 -16.84 -2.52 12.37
CA SER A 82 -17.43 -1.46 13.20
C SER A 82 -17.18 -0.09 12.59
N ILE A 83 -17.71 0.13 11.38
CA ILE A 83 -18.33 1.43 11.13
C ILE A 83 -19.65 1.35 11.90
N GLN A 84 -19.60 1.78 13.15
CA GLN A 84 -20.80 2.15 13.88
C GLN A 84 -21.52 3.15 12.97
N SER A 85 -22.74 2.82 12.55
CA SER A 85 -23.65 3.80 11.99
C SER A 85 -23.70 4.95 13.00
N LEU A 86 -23.03 6.06 12.69
CA LEU A 86 -23.34 7.32 13.32
C LEU A 86 -24.75 7.60 12.83
N GLU A 87 -25.74 7.34 13.69
CA GLU A 87 -27.02 8.01 13.54
C GLU A 87 -26.67 9.50 13.51
N ASP A 88 -27.00 10.13 12.39
CA ASP A 88 -26.87 11.56 12.23
C ASP A 88 -27.87 12.14 13.24
N ASP A 89 -27.39 12.49 14.44
CA ASP A 89 -28.18 13.17 15.45
C ASP A 89 -28.57 14.54 14.88
N THR A 90 -29.64 14.56 14.07
CA THR A 90 -30.22 15.77 13.47
C THR A 90 -30.77 16.74 14.52
N ASP A 91 -30.74 16.35 15.79
CA ASP A 91 -31.31 17.08 16.92
C ASP A 91 -30.38 18.17 17.48
N ASP A 92 -29.12 18.27 17.02
CA ASP A 92 -28.18 19.32 17.44
C ASP A 92 -28.15 20.56 16.51
N LEU A 93 -28.94 20.59 15.44
CA LEU A 93 -28.99 21.73 14.51
C LEU A 93 -29.83 22.91 15.05
N ASP A 94 -30.78 22.67 15.95
CA ASP A 94 -31.57 23.71 16.60
C ASP A 94 -30.73 24.59 17.54
N PHE A 95 -29.61 24.09 18.04
CA PHE A 95 -28.69 24.84 18.91
C PHE A 95 -27.90 25.92 18.15
N TRP A 96 -27.60 25.70 16.86
CA TRP A 96 -26.79 26.62 16.05
C TRP A 96 -27.63 27.61 15.23
N PHE A 97 -28.87 27.26 14.89
CA PHE A 97 -29.76 28.08 14.05
C PHE A 97 -30.96 28.70 14.79
N GLY A 98 -31.15 28.38 16.08
CA GLY A 98 -32.31 28.81 16.86
C GLY A 98 -32.04 29.91 17.89
N SER A 99 -31.75 31.13 17.44
CA SER A 99 -32.23 32.38 18.11
C SER A 99 -31.92 33.62 17.27
N GLU A 100 -32.71 33.84 16.22
CA GLU A 100 -33.02 35.21 15.76
C GLU A 100 -34.46 35.56 16.16
N ASP A 101 -34.68 35.72 17.47
CA ASP A 101 -35.74 36.61 17.93
C ASP A 101 -35.19 38.04 17.92
N ASN A 102 -35.46 38.77 16.85
CA ASN A 102 -35.43 40.23 16.88
C ASN A 102 -36.43 40.84 15.89
N LYS A 103 -37.71 40.85 16.28
CA LYS A 103 -38.52 42.07 16.51
C LYS A 103 -40.01 41.89 16.18
#